data_AF-A0A354GZM5-F1
#
_entry.id   AF-A0A354GZM5-F1
#
_cell.length_a   1.000
_cell.length_b   1.000
_cell.length_c   1.000
_cell.angle_alpha   90.00
_cell.angle_beta   90.00
_cell.angle_gamma   90.00
#
_symmetry.space_group_name_H-M   'P 1'
#
loop_
_entity.id
_entity.type
_entity.pdbx_description
1 polymer ?
#
loop_
_entity_poly.entity_id
_entity_poly.type
_entity_poly.pdbx_seq_one_letter_code
_entity_poly.pdbx_strand_id
1 'polypeptide(L)'
;GGVTVGDEIKIEVAVSAKSANDAKAIKDEVDAGLKQARLMLAALAFADSKQIDALLDVVNSVKAAVKEKTVLIKGAVSPEAIENALKKD
;
A
#
# COMPACT_ATOMS: atom_id res chain seq x y z
N GLY A 1 20.27 4.16 5.57
CA GLY A 1 19.20 3.18 5.33
C GLY A 1 19.24 2.83 3.87
N GLY A 2 19.46 1.56 3.53
CA GLY A 2 19.64 1.11 2.16
C GLY A 2 18.29 0.90 1.47
N VAL A 3 18.12 1.51 0.31
CA VAL A 3 17.02 1.21 -0.62
C VAL A 3 17.60 0.21 -1.61
N THR A 4 17.26 -1.06 -1.48
CA THR A 4 17.68 -2.10 -2.44
C THR A 4 16.74 -2.02 -3.63
N VAL A 5 17.13 -1.25 -4.66
CA VAL A 5 16.46 -1.16 -5.95
C VAL A 5 16.89 -2.37 -6.78
N GLY A 6 16.28 -3.53 -6.53
CA GLY A 6 16.62 -4.79 -7.20
C GLY A 6 15.71 -5.96 -6.79
N ASP A 7 15.22 -5.93 -5.55
CA ASP A 7 14.17 -6.78 -5.00
C ASP A 7 13.07 -5.85 -4.46
N GLU A 8 11.79 -6.23 -4.55
CA GLU A 8 10.61 -5.47 -4.08
C GLU A 8 10.90 -4.38 -3.02
N ILE A 9 10.52 -3.12 -3.30
CA ILE A 9 10.66 -2.05 -2.31
C ILE A 9 9.60 -2.28 -1.22
N LYS A 10 10.03 -2.74 -0.05
CA LYS A 10 9.21 -2.90 1.13
C LYS A 10 9.28 -1.63 1.97
N ILE A 11 8.21 -0.85 1.94
CA ILE A 11 8.01 0.31 2.80
C ILE A 11 7.28 -0.16 4.05
N GLU A 12 7.86 0.07 5.22
CA GLU A 12 7.19 -0.19 6.50
C GLU A 12 7.01 1.12 7.25
N VAL A 13 5.76 1.46 7.55
CA VAL A 13 5.39 2.61 8.37
C VAL A 13 4.79 2.09 9.67
N ALA A 14 5.43 2.39 10.79
CA ALA A 14 4.95 2.01 12.12
C ALA A 14 4.30 3.24 12.79
N VAL A 15 3.02 3.14 13.10
CA VAL A 15 2.24 4.17 13.79
C VAL A 15 1.89 3.66 15.18
N SER A 16 2.43 4.30 16.22
CA SER A 16 2.09 3.99 17.61
C SER A 16 0.78 4.67 18.02
N ALA A 17 -0.20 3.90 18.47
CA ALA A 17 -1.46 4.36 19.00
C ALA A 17 -1.44 4.39 20.54
N LYS A 18 -2.31 5.23 21.12
CA LYS A 18 -2.39 5.44 22.58
C LYS A 18 -2.92 4.18 23.30
N SER A 19 -3.84 3.46 22.66
CA SER A 19 -4.48 2.26 23.18
C SER A 19 -4.55 1.15 22.12
N ALA A 20 -4.66 -0.11 22.56
CA ALA A 20 -4.83 -1.24 21.65
C ALA A 20 -6.14 -1.16 20.82
N ASN A 21 -7.18 -0.55 21.38
CA ASN A 21 -8.44 -0.28 20.66
C ASN A 21 -8.23 0.77 19.56
N ASP A 22 -7.46 1.83 19.84
CA ASP A 22 -7.14 2.87 18.85
C ASP A 22 -6.31 2.28 17.70
N ALA A 23 -5.37 1.37 18.00
CA ALA A 23 -4.59 0.67 16.98
C ALA A 23 -5.48 -0.18 16.06
N LYS A 24 -6.51 -0.84 16.60
CA LYS A 24 -7.48 -1.60 15.79
C LYS A 24 -8.34 -0.67 14.93
N ALA A 25 -8.83 0.44 15.49
CA ALA A 25 -9.63 1.42 14.75
C ALA A 25 -8.84 2.01 13.57
N ILE A 26 -7.59 2.40 13.79
CA ILE A 26 -6.69 2.90 12.73
C ILE A 26 -6.48 1.83 11.66
N LYS A 27 -6.28 0.57 12.06
CA LYS A 27 -6.12 -0.53 11.11
C LYS A 27 -7.39 -0.73 10.27
N ASP A 28 -8.56 -0.70 10.90
CA ASP A 28 -9.84 -0.87 10.21
C ASP A 28 -10.13 0.29 9.25
N GLU A 29 -9.79 1.53 9.61
CA GLU A 29 -9.86 2.70 8.72
C GLU A 29 -8.91 2.56 7.52
N VAL A 30 -7.67 2.11 7.75
CA VAL A 30 -6.70 1.87 6.68
C VAL A 30 -7.16 0.75 5.75
N ASP A 31 -7.67 -0.36 6.30
CA ASP A 31 -8.21 -1.47 5.50
C ASP A 31 -9.46 -1.04 4.70
N ALA A 32 -10.34 -0.23 5.29
CA ALA A 32 -11.51 0.32 4.60
C ALA A 32 -11.11 1.26 3.45
N GLY A 33 -10.15 2.16 3.70
CA GLY A 33 -9.62 3.07 2.69
C GLY A 33 -8.92 2.33 1.55
N LEU A 34 -8.10 1.33 1.86
CA LEU A 34 -7.47 0.46 0.86
C LEU A 34 -8.51 -0.30 0.04
N LYS A 35 -9.58 -0.80 0.66
CA LYS A 35 -10.67 -1.48 -0.05
C LYS A 35 -11.41 -0.54 -1.00
N GLN A 36 -11.72 0.68 -0.57
CA GLN A 36 -12.34 1.70 -1.44
C GLN A 36 -11.42 2.09 -2.60
N ALA A 37 -10.12 2.28 -2.33
CA ALA A 37 -9.13 2.56 -3.36
C ALA A 37 -9.02 1.44 -4.39
N ARG A 38 -9.02 0.17 -3.96
CA ARG A 38 -9.04 -1.00 -4.87
C ARG A 38 -10.29 -1.03 -5.74
N LEU A 39 -11.47 -0.73 -5.16
CA LEU A 39 -12.72 -0.73 -5.92
C LEU A 39 -12.76 0.40 -6.97
N MET A 40 -12.30 1.60 -6.59
CA MET A 40 -12.15 2.74 -7.51
C MET A 40 -11.15 2.42 -8.63
N LEU A 41 -9.98 1.91 -8.29
CA LEU A 41 -8.95 1.55 -9.27
C LEU A 41 -9.40 0.40 -10.17
N ALA A 42 -10.06 -0.63 -9.63
CA ALA A 42 -10.64 -1.70 -10.42
C ALA A 42 -11.68 -1.17 -11.41
N ALA A 43 -12.54 -0.22 -11.00
CA ALA A 43 -13.51 0.40 -11.89
C ALA A 43 -12.85 1.21 -13.01
N LEU A 44 -11.72 1.87 -12.73
CA LEU A 44 -10.97 2.65 -13.71
C LEU A 44 -10.09 1.77 -14.62
N ALA A 45 -9.63 0.60 -14.16
CA ALA A 45 -8.81 -0.35 -14.92
C ALA A 45 -9.53 -0.87 -16.18
N PHE A 46 -10.86 -0.85 -16.18
CA PHE A 46 -11.67 -1.14 -17.37
C PHE A 46 -11.51 -0.12 -18.50
N ALA A 47 -11.00 1.09 -18.21
CA ALA A 47 -10.86 2.18 -19.18
C ALA A 47 -9.42 2.39 -19.69
N ASP A 48 -8.40 2.09 -18.87
CA ASP A 48 -6.98 2.26 -19.24
C ASP A 48 -6.12 1.22 -18.48
N SER A 49 -5.61 0.22 -19.19
CA SER A 49 -5.24 -1.07 -18.55
C SER A 49 -3.89 -1.02 -17.84
N LYS A 50 -2.85 -0.47 -18.48
CA LYS A 50 -1.46 -0.72 -18.04
C LYS A 50 -1.01 0.08 -16.82
N GLN A 51 -1.40 1.35 -16.71
CA GLN A 51 -0.99 2.18 -15.56
C GLN A 51 -1.81 1.87 -14.31
N ILE A 52 -3.06 1.45 -14.49
CA ILE A 52 -3.97 1.15 -13.39
C ILE A 52 -3.67 -0.22 -12.79
N ASP A 53 -3.22 -1.19 -13.60
CA ASP A 53 -2.72 -2.47 -13.10
C ASP A 53 -1.53 -2.28 -12.14
N ALA A 54 -0.58 -1.40 -12.48
CA ALA A 54 0.56 -1.09 -11.61
C ALA A 54 0.11 -0.43 -10.29
N LEU A 55 -0.88 0.48 -10.31
CA LEU A 55 -1.44 1.06 -9.09
C LEU A 55 -2.23 0.03 -8.27
N LEU A 56 -2.99 -0.85 -8.93
CA LEU A 56 -3.71 -1.94 -8.27
C LEU A 56 -2.74 -2.88 -7.56
N ASP A 57 -1.62 -3.22 -8.19
CA ASP A 57 -0.58 -4.07 -7.60
C ASP A 57 0.01 -3.44 -6.33
N VAL A 58 0.29 -2.13 -6.37
CA VAL A 58 0.76 -1.37 -5.19
C VAL A 58 -0.28 -1.36 -4.08
N VAL A 59 -1.54 -1.02 -4.38
CA VAL A 59 -2.60 -0.97 -3.36
C VAL A 59 -2.95 -2.36 -2.83
N ASN A 60 -2.83 -3.40 -3.66
CA ASN A 60 -2.97 -4.80 -3.24
C ASN A 60 -1.82 -5.27 -2.34
N SER A 61 -0.63 -4.74 -2.57
CA SER A 61 0.58 -5.04 -1.79
C SER A 61 0.66 -4.29 -0.45
N VAL A 62 -0.17 -3.27 -0.22
CA VAL A 62 -0.30 -2.65 1.11
C VAL A 62 -1.11 -3.54 2.05
N LYS A 63 -0.53 -3.85 3.22
CA LYS A 63 -1.12 -4.61 4.32
C LYS A 63 -0.95 -3.86 5.63
N ALA A 64 -2.03 -3.73 6.39
CA ALA A 64 -2.01 -3.21 7.76
C ALA A 64 -2.01 -4.37 8.78
N ALA A 65 -1.07 -4.35 9.72
CA ALA A 65 -0.97 -5.30 10.82
C ALA A 65 -0.97 -4.54 12.15
N VAL A 66 -1.64 -5.08 13.17
CA VAL A 66 -1.60 -4.51 14.53
C VAL A 66 -0.71 -5.38 15.38
N LYS A 67 0.29 -4.77 16.01
CA LYS A 67 1.15 -5.38 17.01
C LYS A 67 1.00 -4.60 18.31
N GLU A 68 0.20 -5.12 19.22
CA GLU A 68 -0.14 -4.52 20.52
C GLU A 68 -0.78 -3.13 20.41
N LYS A 69 0.04 -2.07 20.49
CA LYS A 69 -0.36 -0.67 20.37
C LYS A 69 0.15 -0.01 19.09
N THR A 70 0.84 -0.76 18.24
CA THR A 70 1.46 -0.24 17.02
C THR A 70 0.77 -0.81 15.80
N VAL A 71 0.37 0.06 14.88
CA VAL A 71 -0.10 -0.31 13.54
C VAL A 71 1.11 -0.29 12.60
N LEU A 72 1.43 -1.43 12.01
CA LEU A 72 2.43 -1.57 10.97
C LEU A 72 1.72 -1.58 9.61
N ILE A 73 1.96 -0.56 8.81
CA ILE A 73 1.52 -0.49 7.42
C ILE A 73 2.72 -0.90 6.57
N LYS A 74 2.62 -2.07 5.94
CA LYS A 74 3.64 -2.59 5.03
C LYS A 74 3.13 -2.44 3.61
N GLY A 75 3.84 -1.69 2.78
CA GLY A 75 3.62 -1.66 1.33
C GLY A 75 4.77 -2.37 0.63
N ALA A 76 4.47 -3.30 -0.27
CA ALA A 76 5.45 -3.74 -1.25
C ALA A 76 5.15 -3.01 -2.58
N VAL A 77 6.19 -2.51 -3.22
CA VAL A 77 6.09 -1.90 -4.55
C VAL A 77 6.96 -2.72 -5.49
N SER A 78 6.31 -3.35 -6.47
CA SER A 78 6.96 -4.14 -7.50
C SER A 78 7.88 -3.23 -8.36
N PRO A 79 9.07 -3.70 -8.77
CA PRO A 79 9.99 -2.90 -9.59
C PRO A 79 9.36 -2.42 -10.90
N GLU A 80 8.45 -3.20 -11.48
CA GLU A 80 7.68 -2.81 -12.67
C GLU A 80 6.80 -1.57 -12.44
N ALA A 81 6.20 -1.42 -11.25
CA ALA A 81 5.40 -0.25 -10.91
C ALA A 81 6.27 1.00 -10.75
N ILE A 82 7.48 0.83 -10.21
CA ILE A 82 8.47 1.91 -10.04
C ILE A 82 9.02 2.34 -11.39
N GLU A 83 9.36 1.40 -12.28
CA GLU A 83 9.80 1.70 -13.64
C GLU A 83 8.74 2.45 -14.43
N ASN A 84 7.46 2.07 -14.34
CA ASN A 84 6.37 2.79 -15.00
C ASN A 84 6.15 4.19 -14.41
N ALA A 85 6.39 4.39 -13.11
CA ALA A 85 6.29 5.70 -12.47
C ALA A 85 7.49 6.61 -12.78
N LEU A 86 8.70 6.06 -12.89
CA LEU A 86 9.95 6.80 -13.17
C LEU A 86 10.19 7.06 -14.66
N LYS A 87 9.62 6.27 -15.58
CA LYS A 87 9.69 6.51 -17.04
C LYS A 87 8.88 7.74 -17.52
N LYS A 88 8.40 8.57 -16.59
CA LYS A 88 7.69 9.82 -16.87
C LYS A 88 8.64 11.00 -16.68
N ASP A 89 9.69 11.04 -17.50
CA ASP A 89 10.49 12.23 -17.84
C ASP A 89 10.70 12.22 -19.36
#